data_AF-A0A0S8GML6-F1
#
_entry.id   AF-A0A0S8GML6-F1
#
_cell.length_a   1.000
_cell.length_b   1.000
_cell.length_c   1.000
_cell.angle_alpha   90.00
_cell.angle_beta   90.00
_cell.angle_gamma   90.00
#
_symmetry.space_group_name_H-M   'P 1'
#
loop_
_entity.id
_entity.type
_entity.pdbx_description
1 polymer ?
#
loop_
_entity_poly.entity_id
_entity_poly.type
_entity_poly.pdbx_seq_one_letter_code
_entity_poly.pdbx_strand_id
1 'polypeptide(L)'
;MSCQPGPQTPTTNTEECHEMTNTRTAWTEAENTAVCRLYFTMLDAVRNRQAYSKAALVRAWQGIEPDAAKLTPADAPYAPLAARSRGSIEAKLMNATAAHADLVGDKAVTMDSHGYRALPNYQASLKQAMADALADRQAHDVTDRFLA
;
A
#
# COMPACT_ATOMS: atom_id res chain seq x y z
N MET A 1 39.70 -21.91 38.37
CA MET A 1 38.39 -21.39 37.91
C MET A 1 38.49 -21.19 36.41
N SER A 2 37.93 -22.11 35.63
CA SER A 2 37.98 -22.10 34.16
C SER A 2 36.67 -21.51 33.63
N CYS A 3 36.75 -20.35 32.97
CA CYS A 3 35.63 -19.71 32.30
C CYS A 3 35.21 -20.56 31.09
N GLN A 4 33.95 -21.00 31.04
CA GLN A 4 33.39 -21.58 29.81
C GLN A 4 33.07 -20.47 28.81
N PRO A 5 33.36 -20.66 27.50
CA PRO A 5 32.90 -19.73 26.48
C PRO A 5 31.38 -19.86 26.30
N GLY A 6 30.68 -18.73 26.26
CA GLY A 6 29.24 -18.66 26.03
C GLY A 6 28.83 -19.16 24.63
N PRO A 7 27.52 -19.33 24.39
CA PRO A 7 27.02 -19.86 23.11
C PRO A 7 27.48 -18.96 21.96
N GLN A 8 28.21 -19.55 21.01
CA GLN A 8 28.61 -18.86 19.80
C GLN A 8 27.37 -18.58 18.96
N THR A 9 27.11 -17.30 18.72
CA THR A 9 26.14 -16.86 17.70
C THR A 9 26.57 -17.49 16.37
N PRO A 10 25.69 -18.21 15.64
CA PRO A 10 26.05 -18.74 14.35
C PRO A 10 26.45 -17.58 13.43
N THR A 11 27.61 -17.70 12.82
CA THR A 11 28.09 -16.78 11.79
C THR A 11 27.13 -16.88 10.62
N THR A 12 26.21 -15.94 10.47
CA THR A 12 25.39 -15.82 9.27
C THR A 12 26.34 -15.56 8.11
N ASN A 13 26.55 -16.59 7.28
CA ASN A 13 27.38 -16.51 6.11
C ASN A 13 26.75 -15.50 5.14
N THR A 14 27.58 -14.65 4.56
CA THR A 14 27.20 -13.55 3.64
C THR A 14 26.33 -14.02 2.46
N GLU A 15 26.34 -15.31 2.13
CA GLU A 15 25.49 -15.94 1.11
C GLU A 15 24.00 -16.01 1.50
N GLU A 16 23.66 -16.28 2.77
CA GLU A 16 22.25 -16.27 3.23
C GLU A 16 21.65 -14.86 3.17
N CYS A 17 22.45 -13.83 3.43
CA CYS A 17 22.04 -12.43 3.25
C CYS A 17 21.78 -12.10 1.78
N HIS A 18 22.53 -12.67 0.85
CA HIS A 18 22.32 -12.46 -0.59
C HIS A 18 21.10 -13.23 -1.12
N GLU A 19 20.83 -14.45 -0.63
CA GLU A 19 19.61 -15.20 -0.99
C GLU A 19 18.33 -14.51 -0.52
N MET A 20 18.32 -13.90 0.67
CA MET A 20 17.18 -13.12 1.15
C MET A 20 16.85 -11.88 0.31
N THR A 21 17.82 -11.35 -0.44
CA THR A 21 17.64 -10.20 -1.33
C THR A 21 17.26 -10.57 -2.76
N ASN A 22 17.38 -11.84 -3.19
CA ASN A 22 17.39 -12.20 -4.60
C ASN A 22 16.04 -12.60 -5.23
N THR A 23 14.90 -12.45 -4.56
CA THR A 23 13.57 -12.68 -5.17
C THR A 23 12.48 -11.73 -4.68
N ARG A 24 12.82 -10.47 -4.37
CA ARG A 24 11.78 -9.44 -4.27
C ARG A 24 11.36 -9.02 -5.67
N THR A 25 10.35 -9.68 -6.22
CA THR A 25 9.73 -9.29 -7.49
C THR A 25 9.41 -7.79 -7.45
N ALA A 26 9.96 -7.02 -8.40
CA ALA A 26 9.72 -5.59 -8.46
C ALA A 26 8.22 -5.29 -8.59
N TRP A 27 7.75 -4.21 -7.99
CA TRP A 27 6.36 -3.76 -8.13
C TRP A 27 6.14 -3.21 -9.54
N THR A 28 5.24 -3.83 -10.28
CA THR A 28 4.84 -3.40 -11.63
C THR A 28 4.02 -2.10 -11.57
N GLU A 29 3.89 -1.42 -12.71
CA GLU A 29 3.07 -0.21 -12.83
C GLU A 29 1.60 -0.47 -12.50
N ALA A 30 1.05 -1.60 -12.96
CA ALA A 30 -0.31 -2.02 -12.65
C ALA A 30 -0.53 -2.25 -11.15
N GLU A 31 0.44 -2.90 -10.47
CA GLU A 31 0.36 -3.11 -9.02
C GLU A 31 0.50 -1.79 -8.24
N ASN A 32 1.38 -0.87 -8.67
CA ASN A 32 1.49 0.44 -8.03
C ASN A 32 0.18 1.24 -8.18
N THR A 33 -0.42 1.23 -9.38
CA THR A 33 -1.72 1.85 -9.64
C THR A 33 -2.81 1.26 -8.75
N ALA A 34 -2.85 -0.07 -8.64
CA ALA A 34 -3.80 -0.77 -7.78
C ALA A 34 -3.63 -0.42 -6.30
N VAL A 35 -2.38 -0.32 -5.81
CA VAL A 35 -2.13 0.12 -4.42
C VAL A 35 -2.60 1.55 -4.20
N CYS A 36 -2.39 2.46 -5.15
CA CYS A 36 -2.90 3.83 -5.05
C CYS A 36 -4.44 3.86 -4.99
N ARG A 37 -5.12 3.05 -5.81
CA ARG A 37 -6.60 2.93 -5.77
C ARG A 37 -7.11 2.33 -4.47
N LEU A 38 -6.47 1.27 -3.96
CA LEU A 38 -6.76 0.69 -2.65
C LEU A 38 -6.55 1.73 -1.54
N TYR A 39 -5.44 2.47 -1.58
CA TYR A 39 -5.11 3.54 -0.65
C TYR A 39 -6.23 4.59 -0.60
N PHE A 40 -6.65 5.10 -1.76
CA PHE A 40 -7.72 6.10 -1.82
C PHE A 40 -9.08 5.56 -1.41
N THR A 41 -9.40 4.30 -1.74
CA THR A 41 -10.61 3.61 -1.23
C THR A 41 -10.66 3.66 0.31
N MET A 42 -9.54 3.36 0.98
CA MET A 42 -9.47 3.42 2.44
C MET A 42 -9.57 4.86 2.97
N LEU A 43 -8.89 5.79 2.30
CA LEU A 43 -8.89 7.19 2.70
C LEU A 43 -10.28 7.83 2.54
N ASP A 44 -11.01 7.48 1.49
CA ASP A 44 -12.38 7.94 1.26
C ASP A 44 -13.33 7.36 2.30
N ALA A 45 -13.19 6.08 2.66
CA ALA A 45 -13.95 5.50 3.77
C ALA A 45 -13.70 6.24 5.09
N VAL A 46 -12.45 6.60 5.38
CA VAL A 46 -12.10 7.42 6.55
C VAL A 46 -12.77 8.81 6.47
N ARG A 47 -12.63 9.51 5.34
CA ARG A 47 -13.19 10.86 5.13
C ARG A 47 -14.71 10.87 5.27
N ASN A 48 -15.37 9.85 4.74
CA ASN A 48 -16.81 9.68 4.78
C ASN A 48 -17.30 9.05 6.10
N ARG A 49 -16.41 8.79 7.06
CA ARG A 49 -16.70 8.11 8.34
C ARG A 49 -17.42 6.76 8.16
N GLN A 50 -17.13 6.08 7.05
CA GLN A 50 -17.67 4.77 6.75
C GLN A 50 -16.85 3.70 7.45
N ALA A 51 -17.54 2.73 8.06
CA ALA A 51 -16.87 1.58 8.64
C ALA A 51 -16.30 0.69 7.53
N TYR A 52 -15.02 0.33 7.63
CA TYR A 52 -14.36 -0.56 6.70
C TYR A 52 -13.37 -1.49 7.43
N SER A 53 -13.04 -2.61 6.80
CA SER A 53 -12.00 -3.52 7.27
C SER A 53 -10.82 -3.50 6.30
N LYS A 54 -9.66 -3.04 6.78
CA LYS A 54 -8.41 -3.02 6.01
C LYS A 54 -8.07 -4.39 5.44
N ALA A 55 -8.16 -5.43 6.27
CA ALA A 55 -7.86 -6.80 5.87
C ALA A 55 -8.85 -7.31 4.80
N ALA A 56 -10.14 -6.97 4.92
CA ALA A 56 -11.14 -7.36 3.92
C ALA A 56 -10.90 -6.66 2.58
N LEU A 57 -10.57 -5.36 2.59
CA LEU A 57 -10.23 -4.63 1.37
C LEU A 57 -8.97 -5.18 0.71
N VAL A 58 -7.91 -5.46 1.47
CA VAL A 58 -6.69 -6.07 0.91
C VAL A 58 -7.01 -7.42 0.27
N ARG A 59 -7.80 -8.28 0.93
CA ARG A 59 -8.22 -9.57 0.38
C ARG A 59 -9.01 -9.42 -0.92
N ALA A 60 -9.95 -8.48 -0.97
CA ALA A 60 -10.72 -8.21 -2.18
C ALA A 60 -9.83 -7.79 -3.36
N TRP A 61 -8.81 -6.95 -3.12
CA TRP A 61 -7.84 -6.55 -4.15
C TRP A 61 -6.82 -7.64 -4.52
N GLN A 62 -6.65 -8.64 -3.65
CA GLN A 62 -5.95 -9.88 -3.95
C GLN A 62 -6.83 -10.90 -4.71
N GLY A 63 -8.13 -10.61 -4.91
CA GLY A 63 -9.07 -11.58 -5.48
C GLY A 63 -9.37 -12.76 -4.54
N ILE A 64 -9.05 -12.62 -3.25
CA ILE A 64 -9.40 -13.59 -2.22
C ILE A 64 -10.81 -13.24 -1.78
N GLU A 65 -11.78 -14.08 -2.17
CA GLU A 65 -13.21 -14.00 -1.86
C GLU A 65 -13.48 -13.21 -0.56
N PRO A 66 -13.99 -11.97 -0.67
CA PRO A 66 -14.46 -11.28 0.51
C PRO A 66 -15.74 -11.96 0.95
N ASP A 67 -15.79 -12.37 2.22
CA ASP A 67 -17.03 -12.80 2.87
C ASP A 67 -18.17 -11.82 2.48
N ALA A 68 -19.18 -12.34 1.78
CA ALA A 68 -19.95 -11.67 0.73
C ALA A 68 -20.88 -10.53 1.18
N ALA A 69 -20.67 -9.94 2.35
CA ALA A 69 -21.66 -9.07 3.00
C ALA A 69 -21.37 -7.57 2.94
N LYS A 70 -20.18 -7.09 2.53
CA LYS A 70 -19.80 -5.66 2.74
C LYS A 70 -18.93 -4.97 1.69
N LEU A 71 -18.85 -5.45 0.45
CA LEU A 71 -18.05 -4.75 -0.56
C LEU A 71 -18.85 -4.55 -1.85
N THR A 72 -18.94 -3.30 -2.30
CA THR A 72 -19.26 -2.94 -3.68
C THR A 72 -18.01 -2.36 -4.33
N PRO A 73 -17.10 -3.16 -4.91
CA PRO A 73 -16.06 -2.65 -5.77
C PRO A 73 -16.58 -2.72 -7.22
N ALA A 74 -17.14 -1.63 -7.72
CA ALA A 74 -17.41 -1.47 -9.15
C ALA A 74 -16.10 -1.44 -9.98
N ASP A 75 -14.94 -1.26 -9.32
CA ASP A 75 -13.66 -0.95 -9.93
C ASP A 75 -12.56 -2.01 -9.70
N ALA A 76 -12.91 -3.26 -9.38
CA ALA A 76 -11.90 -4.34 -9.24
C ALA A 76 -11.87 -5.31 -10.44
N PRO A 77 -11.51 -4.86 -11.67
CA PRO A 77 -11.17 -5.79 -12.73
C PRO A 77 -9.76 -6.33 -12.47
N TYR A 78 -9.60 -7.66 -12.52
CA TYR A 78 -8.32 -8.39 -12.46
C TYR A 78 -7.47 -8.15 -11.21
N ALA A 79 -7.83 -8.77 -10.07
CA ALA A 79 -7.05 -8.90 -8.82
C ALA A 79 -5.54 -8.65 -8.95
N PRO A 80 -5.10 -7.38 -9.02
CA PRO A 80 -3.77 -7.05 -9.55
C PRO A 80 -2.70 -7.30 -8.48
N LEU A 81 -3.13 -7.48 -7.23
CA LEU A 81 -2.29 -7.76 -6.08
C LEU A 81 -2.31 -9.24 -5.67
N ALA A 82 -2.89 -10.14 -6.47
CA ALA A 82 -3.02 -11.56 -6.15
C ALA A 82 -1.68 -12.24 -5.81
N ALA A 83 -0.60 -11.85 -6.50
CA ALA A 83 0.75 -12.38 -6.27
C ALA A 83 1.47 -11.74 -5.06
N ARG A 84 0.90 -10.72 -4.43
CA ARG A 84 1.52 -10.01 -3.31
C ARG A 84 0.98 -10.53 -1.99
N SER A 85 1.87 -10.71 -1.03
CA SER A 85 1.47 -11.02 0.34
C SER A 85 0.80 -9.80 0.98
N ARG A 86 -0.10 -10.04 1.94
CA ARG A 86 -0.75 -8.97 2.72
C ARG A 86 0.26 -8.00 3.34
N GLY A 87 1.33 -8.52 3.98
CA GLY A 87 2.36 -7.68 4.58
C GLY A 87 3.12 -6.82 3.57
N SER A 88 3.34 -7.34 2.35
CA SER A 88 3.95 -6.56 1.27
C SER A 88 3.04 -5.42 0.81
N ILE A 89 1.74 -5.67 0.69
CA ILE A 89 0.74 -4.66 0.35
C ILE A 89 0.65 -3.59 1.45
N GLU A 90 0.58 -3.99 2.72
CA GLU A 90 0.52 -3.06 3.86
C GLU A 90 1.78 -2.17 3.93
N ALA A 91 2.96 -2.73 3.70
CA ALA A 91 4.19 -1.96 3.58
C ALA A 91 4.13 -0.97 2.40
N LYS A 92 3.59 -1.40 1.25
CA LYS A 92 3.43 -0.52 0.09
C LYS A 92 2.39 0.59 0.33
N LEU A 93 1.37 0.36 1.15
CA LEU A 93 0.40 1.38 1.58
C LEU A 93 1.03 2.44 2.50
N MET A 94 1.98 2.05 3.36
CA MET A 94 2.80 3.01 4.14
C MET A 94 3.65 3.89 3.22
N ASN A 95 4.20 3.29 2.16
CA ASN A 95 4.97 4.01 1.13
C ASN A 95 4.07 4.95 0.31
N ALA A 96 2.85 4.53 -0.02
CA ALA A 96 1.85 5.38 -0.67
C ALA A 96 1.44 6.56 0.22
N THR A 97 1.35 6.35 1.54
CA THR A 97 1.07 7.42 2.51
C THR A 97 2.16 8.51 2.45
N ALA A 98 3.43 8.11 2.43
CA ALA A 98 4.53 9.05 2.28
C ALA A 98 4.52 9.75 0.91
N ALA A 99 4.28 9.02 -0.18
CA ALA A 99 4.20 9.61 -1.52
C ALA A 99 3.08 10.65 -1.64
N HIS A 100 1.91 10.39 -1.04
CA HIS A 100 0.80 11.34 -1.01
C HIS A 100 1.16 12.60 -0.20
N ALA A 101 1.76 12.42 0.98
CA ALA A 101 2.22 13.55 1.80
C ALA A 101 3.24 14.42 1.03
N ASP A 102 4.20 13.80 0.36
CA ASP A 102 5.25 14.51 -0.38
C ASP A 102 4.71 15.26 -1.60
N LEU A 103 3.66 14.75 -2.26
CA LEU A 103 3.08 15.38 -3.45
C LEU A 103 2.11 16.53 -3.11
N VAL A 104 1.39 16.44 -1.99
CA VAL A 104 0.36 17.42 -1.60
C VAL A 104 0.88 18.42 -0.54
N GLY A 105 1.92 18.04 0.21
CA GLY A 105 2.51 18.86 1.27
C GLY A 105 1.69 18.85 2.57
N ASP A 106 1.92 19.85 3.42
CA ASP A 106 1.40 19.91 4.80
C ASP A 106 -0.13 19.87 4.95
N LYS A 107 -0.87 20.07 3.85
CA LYS A 107 -2.34 20.02 3.83
C LYS A 107 -2.89 18.63 3.52
N ALA A 108 -2.03 17.66 3.27
CA ALA A 108 -2.43 16.31 2.87
C ALA A 108 -3.16 15.60 4.03
N VAL A 109 -4.44 15.30 3.86
CA VAL A 109 -5.12 14.30 4.70
C VAL A 109 -4.71 12.93 4.19
N THR A 110 -3.84 12.25 4.93
CA THR A 110 -3.27 10.94 4.57
C THR A 110 -3.69 9.83 5.54
N MET A 111 -3.31 8.59 5.22
CA MET A 111 -3.53 7.42 6.09
C MET A 111 -2.57 7.31 7.29
N ASP A 112 -1.68 8.28 7.50
CA ASP A 112 -0.67 8.28 8.58
C ASP A 112 -1.35 8.19 9.96
N SER A 113 -2.39 8.99 10.17
CA SER A 113 -3.22 8.98 11.38
C SER A 113 -4.23 7.82 11.45
N HIS A 114 -4.26 6.97 10.43
CA HIS A 114 -5.24 5.89 10.27
C HIS A 114 -4.59 4.52 10.15
N GLY A 115 -3.37 4.38 10.68
CA GLY A 115 -2.68 3.10 10.85
C GLY A 115 -1.89 2.62 9.64
N TYR A 116 -1.52 3.52 8.72
CA TYR A 116 -0.44 3.30 7.76
C TYR A 116 0.53 4.46 7.87
N ARG A 117 1.50 4.35 8.79
CA ARG A 117 2.49 5.39 9.02
C ARG A 117 3.26 5.69 7.72
N ALA A 118 3.57 6.96 7.46
CA ALA A 118 4.40 7.35 6.33
C ALA A 118 5.81 6.75 6.44
N LEU A 119 6.19 5.93 5.45
CA LEU A 119 7.55 5.41 5.28
C LEU A 119 8.14 5.98 3.98
N PRO A 120 9.09 6.94 4.04
CA PRO A 120 9.58 7.67 2.87
C PRO A 120 10.55 6.87 1.98
N ASN A 121 10.49 5.53 1.98
CA ASN A 121 11.33 4.65 1.18
C ASN A 121 10.58 4.11 -0.06
N TYR A 122 9.86 4.99 -0.76
CA TYR A 122 9.08 4.61 -1.93
C TYR A 122 9.85 4.80 -3.25
N GLN A 123 9.51 4.00 -4.26
CA GLN A 123 10.11 4.05 -5.60
C GLN A 123 9.47 5.15 -6.45
N ALA A 124 10.21 5.69 -7.42
CA ALA A 124 9.71 6.72 -8.35
C ALA A 124 8.44 6.29 -9.09
N SER A 125 8.32 5.02 -9.47
CA SER A 125 7.12 4.46 -10.11
C SER A 125 5.88 4.51 -9.22
N LEU A 126 6.02 4.36 -7.91
CA LEU A 126 4.91 4.55 -6.97
C LEU A 126 4.53 6.04 -6.86
N LYS A 127 5.53 6.93 -6.87
CA LYS A 127 5.29 8.38 -6.86
C LYS A 127 4.50 8.82 -8.09
N GLN A 128 4.88 8.32 -9.27
CA GLN A 128 4.18 8.61 -10.51
C GLN A 128 2.73 8.12 -10.45
N ALA A 129 2.51 6.85 -10.07
CA ALA A 129 1.16 6.29 -9.94
C ALA A 129 0.29 7.06 -8.93
N MET A 130 0.89 7.62 -7.86
CA MET A 130 0.19 8.48 -6.90
C MET A 130 -0.16 9.84 -7.51
N ALA A 131 0.75 10.44 -8.28
CA ALA A 131 0.50 11.70 -8.98
C ALA A 131 -0.63 11.55 -10.00
N ASP A 132 -0.63 10.46 -10.77
CA ASP A 132 -1.68 10.15 -11.74
C ASP A 132 -3.04 9.98 -11.03
N ALA A 133 -3.06 9.20 -9.94
CA ALA A 133 -4.29 9.01 -9.15
C ALA A 133 -4.80 10.32 -8.52
N LEU A 134 -3.92 11.25 -8.13
CA LEU A 134 -4.32 12.58 -7.65
C LEU A 134 -4.89 13.44 -8.78
N ALA A 135 -4.28 13.41 -9.96
CA ALA A 135 -4.74 14.14 -11.13
C ALA A 135 -6.13 13.68 -11.59
N ASP A 136 -6.35 12.35 -11.67
CA ASP A 136 -7.65 11.76 -11.99
C ASP A 136 -8.74 12.26 -11.03
N ARG A 137 -8.44 12.25 -9.73
CA ARG A 137 -9.38 12.69 -8.69
C ARG A 137 -9.69 14.18 -8.76
N GLN A 138 -8.70 15.01 -9.06
CA GLN A 138 -8.93 16.44 -9.29
C GLN A 138 -9.84 16.68 -10.50
N ALA A 139 -9.67 15.91 -11.58
CA ALA A 139 -10.53 16.00 -12.76
C ALA A 139 -11.98 15.59 -12.46
N HIS A 140 -12.18 14.55 -11.64
CA HIS A 140 -13.52 14.15 -11.18
C HIS A 140 -14.19 15.21 -10.30
N ASP A 141 -13.47 15.78 -9.32
CA ASP A 141 -14.00 16.85 -8.45
C ASP A 141 -14.43 18.10 -9.24
N VAL A 142 -13.70 18.43 -10.32
CA VAL A 142 -14.05 19.53 -11.23
C VAL A 142 -15.31 19.20 -12.00
N THR A 143 -15.43 17.98 -12.52
CA THR A 143 -16.57 17.55 -13.34
C THR A 143 -17.87 17.56 -12.52
N ASP A 144 -17.86 17.05 -11.30
CA ASP A 144 -19.04 17.03 -10.42
C ASP A 144 -19.51 18.44 -10.02
N ARG A 145 -18.58 19.41 -9.91
CA ARG A 145 -18.92 20.81 -9.61
C ARG A 145 -19.55 21.56 -10.78
N PHE A 146 -19.30 21.14 -12.02
CA PHE A 146 -19.88 21.77 -13.22
C PHE A 146 -21.22 21.15 -13.63
N LEU A 147 -21.58 20.00 -13.06
CA LEU A 147 -22.84 19.29 -13.35
C LEU A 147 -23.89 19.39 -12.23
N ALA A 148 -23.57 20.09 -11.13
CA ALA A 148 -24.48 20.40 -10.01
C ALA A 148 -25.03 21.83 -10.11
#